data_AF-A0A1H3P4W6-F1
#
_entry.id   AF-A0A1H3P4W6-F1
#
_cell.length_a   1.000
_cell.length_b   1.000
_cell.length_c   1.000
_cell.angle_alpha   90.00
_cell.angle_beta   90.00
_cell.angle_gamma   90.00
#
_symmetry.space_group_name_H-M   'P 1'
#
loop_
_entity.id
_entity.type
_entity.pdbx_description
1 polymer ?
#
loop_
_entity_poly.entity_id
_entity_poly.type
_entity_poly.pdbx_seq_one_letter_code
_entity_poly.pdbx_strand_id
1 'polypeptide(L)'
;MNTPVAEAAGTFGVGHIALTAAITAALALAAAVWRLPRAMLIDQLAVGVIAFAAVLLWRLSANMPELNNDGLPGFSANDWLAPLLTYITLAGYADLRAPADPRRFAQARALATIAALAVNVVTI
;
A
#
# COMPACT_ATOMS: atom_id res chain seq x y z
N MET A 1 -20.15 -34.72 -3.30
CA MET A 1 -18.89 -34.02 -2.96
C MET A 1 -19.16 -32.54 -2.96
N ASN A 2 -19.42 -31.94 -1.79
CA ASN A 2 -19.64 -30.50 -1.62
C ASN A 2 -18.97 -30.08 -0.31
N THR A 3 -17.78 -29.50 -0.37
CA THR A 3 -17.23 -28.69 0.73
C THR A 3 -16.34 -27.57 0.17
N PRO A 4 -16.93 -26.45 -0.29
CA PRO A 4 -16.20 -25.21 -0.49
C PRO A 4 -16.23 -24.28 0.75
N VAL A 5 -16.74 -24.73 1.90
CA VAL A 5 -17.02 -23.84 3.05
C VAL A 5 -15.79 -23.57 3.93
N ALA A 6 -14.74 -24.40 3.85
CA ALA A 6 -13.54 -24.23 4.68
C ALA A 6 -12.54 -23.20 4.12
N GLU A 7 -12.58 -22.89 2.82
CA GLU A 7 -11.61 -22.02 2.13
C GLU A 7 -11.86 -20.51 2.39
N ALA A 8 -13.04 -20.15 2.89
CA ALA A 8 -13.44 -18.75 3.12
C ALA A 8 -13.07 -18.18 4.50
N ALA A 9 -12.67 -19.03 5.45
CA ALA A 9 -12.31 -18.59 6.80
C ALA A 9 -10.85 -18.07 6.81
N GLY A 10 -10.66 -16.79 6.45
CA GLY A 10 -9.34 -16.14 6.58
C GLY A 10 -8.81 -15.43 5.34
N THR A 11 -9.62 -15.21 4.30
CA THR A 11 -9.27 -14.38 3.14
C THR A 11 -10.18 -13.17 3.02
N PHE A 12 -9.66 -12.10 2.41
CA PHE A 12 -10.40 -10.86 2.19
C PHE A 12 -11.01 -10.83 0.79
N GLY A 13 -12.23 -10.31 0.66
CA GLY A 13 -12.85 -10.13 -0.65
C GLY A 13 -12.09 -9.10 -1.50
N VAL A 14 -12.06 -9.31 -2.82
CA VAL A 14 -11.39 -8.39 -3.77
C VAL A 14 -11.88 -6.94 -3.61
N GLY A 15 -13.17 -6.73 -3.37
CA GLY A 15 -13.74 -5.41 -3.13
C GLY A 15 -13.18 -4.72 -1.87
N HIS A 16 -12.97 -5.49 -0.79
CA HIS A 16 -12.33 -4.99 0.42
C HIS A 16 -10.88 -4.59 0.12
N ILE A 17 -10.13 -5.47 -0.53
CA ILE A 17 -8.72 -5.22 -0.90
C ILE A 17 -8.59 -3.97 -1.79
N ALA A 18 -9.46 -3.83 -2.79
CA ALA A 18 -9.48 -2.67 -3.67
C ALA A 18 -9.80 -1.38 -2.91
N LEU A 19 -10.73 -1.42 -1.95
CA LEU A 19 -11.05 -0.27 -1.10
C LEU A 19 -9.86 0.12 -0.20
N THR A 20 -9.20 -0.84 0.44
CA THR A 20 -7.96 -0.64 1.21
C THR A 20 -6.87 0.03 0.38
N ALA A 21 -6.64 -0.46 -0.84
CA ALA A 21 -5.69 0.14 -1.77
C ALA A 21 -6.10 1.56 -2.18
N ALA A 22 -7.39 1.81 -2.45
CA ALA A 22 -7.90 3.12 -2.83
C ALA A 22 -7.75 4.16 -1.71
N ILE A 23 -8.05 3.78 -0.46
CA ILE A 23 -7.86 4.66 0.70
C ILE A 23 -6.37 4.99 0.87
N THR A 24 -5.49 3.99 0.76
CA THR A 24 -4.04 4.20 0.81
C THR A 24 -3.59 5.19 -0.27
N ALA A 25 -4.06 5.01 -1.51
CA ALA A 25 -3.74 5.88 -2.64
C ALA A 25 -4.18 7.32 -2.42
N ALA A 26 -5.39 7.53 -1.88
CA ALA A 26 -5.92 8.85 -1.58
C ALA A 26 -5.08 9.56 -0.52
N LEU A 27 -4.70 8.86 0.56
CA LEU A 27 -3.86 9.43 1.62
C LEU A 27 -2.42 9.71 1.12
N ALA A 28 -1.85 8.79 0.35
CA ALA A 28 -0.53 8.96 -0.26
C ALA A 28 -0.50 10.15 -1.23
N LEU A 29 -1.52 10.29 -2.08
CA LEU A 29 -1.67 11.43 -2.97
C LEU A 29 -1.84 12.73 -2.19
N ALA A 30 -2.67 12.75 -1.14
CA ALA A 30 -2.83 13.93 -0.29
C ALA A 30 -1.49 14.34 0.36
N ALA A 31 -0.70 13.38 0.86
CA ALA A 31 0.63 13.63 1.37
C ALA A 31 1.58 14.19 0.30
N ALA A 32 1.52 13.66 -0.92
CA ALA A 32 2.33 14.14 -2.04
C ALA A 32 1.94 15.56 -2.46
N VAL A 33 0.64 15.85 -2.58
CA VAL A 33 0.11 17.20 -2.87
C VAL A 33 0.52 18.21 -1.79
N TRP A 34 0.55 17.78 -0.53
CA TRP A 34 0.98 18.62 0.58
C TRP A 34 2.50 18.89 0.57
N ARG A 35 3.32 17.87 0.30
CA ARG A 35 4.79 17.99 0.40
C ARG A 35 5.45 18.50 -0.89
N LEU A 36 4.96 18.09 -2.06
CA LEU A 36 5.61 18.37 -3.34
C LEU A 36 5.12 19.70 -3.95
N PRO A 37 6.01 20.50 -4.58
CA PRO A 37 5.61 21.65 -5.37
C PRO A 37 4.60 21.29 -6.46
N ARG A 38 3.68 22.23 -6.77
CA ARG A 38 2.66 22.06 -7.82
C ARG A 38 3.25 21.77 -9.21
N ALA A 39 4.50 22.15 -9.48
CA ALA A 39 5.18 21.83 -10.74
C ALA A 39 5.52 20.32 -10.88
N MET A 40 5.53 19.57 -9.76
CA MET A 40 5.84 18.14 -9.72
C MET A 40 4.58 17.27 -9.82
N LEU A 41 3.62 17.63 -10.68
CA LEU A 41 2.33 16.93 -10.80
C LEU A 41 2.51 15.44 -11.09
N ILE A 42 3.49 15.08 -11.93
CA ILE A 42 3.68 13.68 -12.28
C ILE A 42 4.20 12.89 -11.08
N ASP A 43 5.07 13.47 -10.25
CA ASP A 43 5.54 12.81 -9.03
C ASP A 43 4.43 12.70 -7.98
N GLN A 44 3.55 13.70 -7.89
CA GLN A 44 2.37 13.65 -7.02
C GLN A 44 1.43 12.49 -7.42
N LEU A 45 1.10 12.39 -8.70
CA LEU A 45 0.27 11.32 -9.24
C LEU A 45 0.95 9.96 -9.10
N ALA A 46 2.26 9.89 -9.36
CA ALA A 46 3.04 8.66 -9.22
C ALA A 46 3.00 8.13 -7.78
N VAL A 47 3.12 8.99 -6.77
CA VAL A 47 3.01 8.56 -5.36
C VAL A 47 1.67 7.87 -5.09
N GLY A 48 0.56 8.45 -5.53
CA GLY A 48 -0.77 7.85 -5.35
C GLY A 48 -0.95 6.54 -6.12
N VAL A 49 -0.59 6.52 -7.41
CA VAL A 49 -0.77 5.36 -8.29
C VAL A 49 0.13 4.18 -7.89
N ILE A 50 1.38 4.45 -7.54
CA ILE A 50 2.32 3.39 -7.13
C ILE A 50 1.93 2.85 -5.76
N ALA A 51 1.51 3.69 -4.81
CA ALA A 51 1.01 3.22 -3.53
C ALA A 51 -0.27 2.36 -3.69
N PHE A 52 -1.19 2.76 -4.56
CA PHE A 52 -2.36 1.95 -4.94
C PHE A 52 -1.94 0.58 -5.45
N ALA A 53 -1.08 0.55 -6.46
CA ALA A 53 -0.66 -0.68 -7.11
C ALA A 53 0.12 -1.60 -6.15
N ALA A 54 1.02 -1.04 -5.34
CA ALA A 54 1.80 -1.79 -4.37
C ALA A 54 0.89 -2.51 -3.36
N VAL A 55 -0.08 -1.79 -2.76
CA VAL A 55 -1.01 -2.39 -1.80
C VAL A 55 -1.96 -3.37 -2.49
N LEU A 56 -2.55 -3.00 -3.63
CA LEU A 56 -3.50 -3.86 -4.33
C LEU A 56 -2.86 -5.18 -4.75
N LEU A 57 -1.70 -5.12 -5.41
CA LEU A 57 -1.01 -6.30 -5.91
C LEU A 57 -0.53 -7.18 -4.77
N TRP A 58 0.09 -6.59 -3.74
CA TRP A 58 0.51 -7.36 -2.56
C TRP A 58 -0.65 -8.06 -1.90
N ARG A 59 -1.73 -7.32 -1.62
CA ARG A 59 -2.90 -7.89 -0.94
C ARG A 59 -3.59 -8.93 -1.78
N LEU A 60 -3.67 -8.81 -3.10
CA LEU A 60 -4.20 -9.88 -3.95
C LEU A 60 -3.29 -11.10 -3.98
N SER A 61 -1.97 -10.91 -4.05
CA SER A 61 -1.00 -12.02 -4.11
C SER A 61 -0.85 -12.78 -2.79
N ALA A 62 -0.93 -12.07 -1.66
CA ALA A 62 -0.74 -12.62 -0.32
C ALA A 62 -2.05 -12.91 0.42
N ASN A 63 -3.20 -12.94 -0.28
CA ASN A 63 -4.51 -13.22 0.31
C ASN A 63 -4.72 -14.71 0.57
N MET A 64 -3.97 -15.28 1.50
CA MET A 64 -4.09 -16.68 1.91
C MET A 64 -4.26 -16.80 3.43
N PRO A 65 -5.05 -17.76 3.93
CA PRO A 65 -5.34 -17.88 5.35
C PRO A 65 -4.10 -17.96 6.25
N GLU A 66 -3.02 -18.59 5.78
CA GLU A 66 -1.77 -18.79 6.51
C GLU A 66 -1.02 -17.48 6.77
N LEU A 67 -1.11 -16.52 5.85
CA LEU A 67 -0.47 -15.20 5.99
C LEU A 67 -1.37 -14.21 6.73
N ASN A 68 -2.68 -14.39 6.67
CA ASN A 68 -3.64 -13.52 7.36
C ASN A 68 -3.87 -13.95 8.83
N ASN A 69 -3.69 -15.23 9.14
CA ASN A 69 -3.83 -15.80 10.49
C ASN A 69 -2.52 -16.42 10.97
N ASP A 70 -1.42 -15.70 10.81
CA ASP A 70 -0.06 -16.17 11.12
C ASP A 70 0.27 -16.23 12.63
N GLY A 71 -0.73 -16.02 13.49
CA GLY A 71 -0.59 -16.07 14.94
C GLY A 71 0.01 -14.81 15.56
N LEU A 72 0.22 -13.74 14.79
CA LEU A 72 0.65 -12.44 15.31
C LEU A 72 -0.58 -11.60 15.71
N PRO A 73 -0.84 -11.42 17.01
CA PRO A 73 -2.05 -10.73 17.47
C PRO A 73 -2.07 -9.27 17.03
N GLY A 74 -3.04 -8.92 16.21
CA GLY A 74 -3.31 -7.55 15.74
C GLY A 74 -2.41 -7.06 14.60
N PHE A 75 -1.42 -7.84 14.16
CA PHE A 75 -0.54 -7.45 13.05
C PHE A 75 0.04 -8.66 12.32
N SER A 76 -0.57 -9.09 11.23
CA SER A 76 -0.01 -10.16 10.41
C SER A 76 1.23 -9.70 9.64
N ALA A 77 2.13 -10.62 9.31
CA ALA A 77 3.26 -10.38 8.43
C ALA A 77 2.81 -9.81 7.08
N ASN A 78 1.60 -10.17 6.63
CA ASN A 78 0.99 -9.62 5.43
C ASN A 78 0.74 -8.10 5.56
N ASP A 79 0.29 -7.64 6.72
CA ASP A 79 0.02 -6.21 6.99
C ASP A 79 1.30 -5.39 7.05
N TRP A 80 2.39 -5.97 7.55
CA TRP A 80 3.71 -5.34 7.61
C TRP A 80 4.40 -5.23 6.25
N LEU A 81 4.14 -6.15 5.32
CA LEU A 81 4.81 -6.17 4.02
C LEU A 81 4.21 -5.19 3.01
N ALA A 82 2.91 -4.90 3.07
CA ALA A 82 2.26 -3.90 2.22
C ALA A 82 2.93 -2.51 2.25
N PRO A 83 3.21 -1.89 3.43
CA PRO A 83 3.93 -0.61 3.49
C PRO A 83 5.39 -0.73 3.05
N LEU A 84 6.05 -1.87 3.27
CA LEU A 84 7.41 -2.08 2.80
C LEU A 84 7.49 -2.07 1.26
N LEU A 85 6.57 -2.77 0.59
CA LEU A 85 6.48 -2.73 -0.88
C LEU A 85 6.14 -1.33 -1.39
N THR A 86 5.27 -0.60 -0.70
CA THR A 86 5.01 0.82 -1.01
C THR A 86 6.30 1.64 -0.95
N TYR A 87 7.11 1.46 0.11
CA TYR A 87 8.37 2.18 0.25
C TYR A 87 9.37 1.84 -0.87
N ILE A 88 9.59 0.55 -1.13
CA ILE A 88 10.58 0.07 -2.09
C ILE A 88 10.19 0.45 -3.53
N THR A 89 8.91 0.32 -3.90
CA THR A 89 8.45 0.68 -5.26
C THR A 89 8.54 2.19 -5.51
N LEU A 90 8.22 3.02 -4.52
CA LEU A 90 8.42 4.48 -4.60
C LEU A 90 9.91 4.87 -4.61
N ALA A 91 10.77 4.10 -3.94
CA ALA A 91 12.21 4.28 -4.06
C ALA A 91 12.70 3.96 -5.47
N GLY A 92 12.32 2.80 -6.02
CA GLY A 92 12.64 2.44 -7.40
C GLY A 92 12.13 3.46 -8.42
N TYR A 93 10.93 4.03 -8.22
CA TYR A 93 10.45 5.14 -9.04
C TYR A 93 11.39 6.35 -9.01
N ALA A 94 11.80 6.79 -7.81
CA ALA A 94 12.70 7.93 -7.66
C ALA A 94 14.09 7.68 -8.27
N ASP A 95 14.56 6.44 -8.20
CA ASP A 95 15.85 6.04 -8.77
C ASP A 95 15.81 5.98 -10.31
N LEU A 96 14.67 5.55 -10.88
CA LEU A 96 14.44 5.53 -12.34
C LEU A 96 14.10 6.92 -12.91
N ARG A 97 13.48 7.76 -12.09
CA ARG A 97 13.09 9.12 -12.44
C ARG A 97 13.40 10.05 -11.27
N ALA A 98 14.60 10.62 -11.31
CA ALA A 98 15.09 11.55 -10.30
C ALA A 98 14.09 12.71 -10.08
N PRO A 99 13.47 12.81 -8.88
CA PRO A 99 12.58 13.92 -8.56
C PRO A 99 13.35 15.24 -8.52
N ALA A 100 12.73 16.33 -8.95
CA ALA A 100 13.35 17.66 -8.92
C ALA A 100 13.73 18.12 -7.50
N ASP A 101 13.01 17.64 -6.47
CA ASP A 101 13.35 17.81 -5.05
C ASP A 101 13.37 16.43 -4.36
N PRO A 102 14.55 15.77 -4.31
CA PRO A 102 14.68 14.42 -3.73
C PRO A 102 14.29 14.38 -2.25
N ARG A 103 14.53 15.46 -1.49
CA ARG A 103 14.25 15.50 -0.05
C ARG A 103 12.76 15.53 0.20
N ARG A 104 12.02 16.38 -0.50
CA ARG A 104 10.55 16.42 -0.36
C ARG A 104 9.89 15.15 -0.89
N PHE A 105 10.44 14.56 -1.96
CA PHE A 105 9.98 13.26 -2.43
C PHE A 105 10.20 12.15 -1.40
N ALA A 106 11.38 12.07 -0.78
CA ALA A 106 11.64 11.10 0.28
C ALA A 106 10.66 11.25 1.47
N GLN A 107 10.27 12.48 1.81
CA GLN A 107 9.24 12.73 2.84
C GLN A 107 7.85 12.28 2.38
N ALA A 108 7.45 12.58 1.14
CA ALA A 108 6.18 12.10 0.58
C ALA A 108 6.13 10.57 0.55
N ARG A 109 7.23 9.91 0.16
CA ARG A 109 7.39 8.45 0.23
C ARG A 109 7.22 7.92 1.64
N ALA A 110 7.90 8.50 2.63
CA ALA A 110 7.77 8.08 4.03
C ALA A 110 6.32 8.23 4.53
N LEU A 111 5.65 9.33 4.21
CA LEU A 111 4.24 9.54 4.57
C LEU A 111 3.30 8.54 3.88
N ALA A 112 3.54 8.23 2.60
CA ALA A 112 2.78 7.20 1.87
C ALA A 112 2.96 5.81 2.50
N THR A 113 4.18 5.47 2.94
CA THR A 113 4.47 4.23 3.68
C THR A 113 3.74 4.19 5.02
N ILE A 114 3.72 5.29 5.78
CA ILE A 114 2.98 5.38 7.04
C ILE A 114 1.47 5.24 6.79
N ALA A 115 0.94 5.88 5.75
CA ALA A 115 -0.46 5.75 5.37
C ALA A 115 -0.79 4.30 4.99
N ALA A 116 0.06 3.65 4.18
CA ALA A 116 -0.10 2.25 3.83
C ALA A 116 -0.11 1.36 5.08
N LEU A 117 0.80 1.57 6.03
CA LEU A 117 0.83 0.82 7.28
C LEU A 117 -0.46 1.00 8.08
N ALA A 118 -0.85 2.26 8.32
CA ALA A 118 -2.03 2.57 9.13
C ALA A 118 -3.31 2.00 8.51
N VAL A 119 -3.49 2.13 7.19
CA VAL A 119 -4.66 1.60 6.51
C VAL A 119 -4.65 0.07 6.56
N ASN A 120 -3.54 -0.57 6.19
CA ASN A 120 -3.47 -2.02 6.09
C ASN A 120 -3.64 -2.74 7.44
N VAL A 121 -3.18 -2.15 8.53
CA VAL A 121 -3.37 -2.71 9.89
C VAL A 121 -4.78 -2.48 10.43
N VAL A 122 -5.45 -1.40 10.02
CA VAL A 122 -6.79 -1.07 10.54
C VAL A 122 -7.89 -1.76 9.75
N THR A 123 -7.73 -1.96 8.44
CA THR A 123 -8.81 -2.43 7.58
C THR A 123 -8.82 -3.93 7.36
N ILE A 124 -7.65 -4.57 7.33
CA ILE A 124 -7.47 -5.99 7.01
C ILE A 124 -7.01 -6.70 8.28
#